data_AF-A0A530QY34-F1
#
_entry.id   AF-A0A530QY34-F1
#
_cell.length_a   1.000
_cell.length_b   1.000
_cell.length_c   1.000
_cell.angle_alpha   90.00
_cell.angle_beta   90.00
_cell.angle_gamma   90.00
#
_symmetry.space_group_name_H-M   'P 1'
#
loop_
_entity.id
_entity.type
_entity.pdbx_description
1 polymer ?
#
loop_
_entity_poly.entity_id
_entity_poly.type
_entity_poly.pdbx_seq_one_letter_code
_entity_poly.pdbx_strand_id
1 'polypeptide(L)'
;MSNLQLRVISAVVLAVVTLSLTWLGGLPFRLLCAAMTILIFYEWSRMCRPVAATGLGFLPEALLLVFVGGLVAGLPASWLLLLVTVMVVVTVVVGSMRQTSMRQAGQWDASGLAYAAISGLSLALLRDGDHPGFIAILFLFAVVWATDISAFFVGRAVGGPKLAPSISPGKTQSGALG
;
A
#
# COMPACT_ATOMS: atom_id res chain seq x y z
N MET A 1 10.44 28.50 -5.84
CA MET A 1 9.62 27.94 -4.75
C MET A 1 10.55 27.21 -3.80
N SER A 2 10.40 27.38 -2.48
CA SER A 2 11.22 26.65 -1.51
C SER A 2 10.81 25.18 -1.44
N ASN A 3 11.72 24.30 -1.00
CA ASN A 3 11.43 22.86 -0.85
C ASN A 3 10.23 22.62 0.08
N LEU A 4 10.08 23.45 1.12
CA LEU A 4 8.94 23.40 2.05
C LEU A 4 7.62 23.75 1.36
N GLN A 5 7.59 24.83 0.57
CA GLN A 5 6.40 25.22 -0.19
C GLN A 5 5.93 24.11 -1.12
N LEU A 6 6.85 23.45 -1.82
CA LEU A 6 6.52 22.35 -2.73
C LEU A 6 5.89 21.17 -1.97
N ARG A 7 6.46 20.77 -0.82
CA ARG A 7 5.91 19.70 0.02
C ARG A 7 4.49 20.00 0.51
N VAL A 8 4.26 21.23 0.97
CA VAL A 8 2.93 21.66 1.45
C VAL A 8 1.91 21.62 0.32
N ILE A 9 2.26 22.15 -0.86
CA ILE A 9 1.37 22.13 -2.02
C ILE A 9 1.07 20.69 -2.45
N SER A 10 2.08 19.82 -2.56
CA SER A 10 1.85 18.42 -2.92
C SER A 10 0.97 17.69 -1.91
N ALA A 11 1.14 17.95 -0.60
CA ALA A 11 0.33 17.34 0.44
C ALA A 11 -1.14 17.79 0.35
N VAL A 12 -1.38 19.09 0.17
CA VAL A 12 -2.73 19.64 0.01
C VAL A 12 -3.41 19.09 -1.24
N VAL A 13 -2.71 19.05 -2.38
CA VAL A 13 -3.25 18.50 -3.63
C VAL A 13 -3.62 17.03 -3.46
N LEU A 14 -2.74 16.21 -2.88
CA LEU A 14 -3.02 14.80 -2.63
C LEU A 14 -4.19 14.60 -1.67
N ALA A 15 -4.29 15.40 -0.61
CA ALA A 15 -5.42 15.35 0.33
C ALA A 15 -6.74 15.70 -0.37
N VAL A 16 -6.78 16.77 -1.16
CA VAL A 16 -7.98 17.19 -1.91
C VAL A 16 -8.39 16.11 -2.92
N VAL A 17 -7.44 15.58 -3.69
CA VAL A 17 -7.72 14.51 -4.67
C VAL A 17 -8.27 13.26 -3.96
N THR A 18 -7.61 12.82 -2.88
CA THR A 18 -8.02 11.64 -2.11
C THR A 18 -9.43 11.81 -1.55
N LEU A 19 -9.70 12.91 -0.85
CA LEU A 19 -11.00 13.19 -0.26
C LEU A 19 -12.11 13.34 -1.31
N SER A 20 -11.80 13.96 -2.46
CA SER A 20 -12.76 14.10 -3.57
C SER A 20 -13.12 12.75 -4.17
N LEU A 21 -12.15 11.88 -4.42
CA LEU A 21 -12.39 10.52 -4.92
C LEU A 21 -13.13 9.66 -3.88
N THR A 22 -12.81 9.84 -2.60
CA THR A 22 -13.56 9.21 -1.49
C THR A 22 -15.01 9.69 -1.44
N TRP A 23 -15.26 10.97 -1.65
CA TRP A 23 -16.62 11.52 -1.71
C TRP A 23 -17.43 10.87 -2.84
N LEU A 24 -16.85 10.81 -4.05
CA LEU A 24 -17.49 10.18 -5.21
C LEU A 24 -17.72 8.67 -5.03
N GLY A 25 -16.82 7.96 -4.35
CA GLY A 25 -16.93 6.53 -4.12
C GLY A 25 -16.85 5.70 -5.41
N GLY A 26 -17.39 4.48 -5.37
CA GLY A 26 -17.60 3.64 -6.55
C GLY A 26 -16.36 3.46 -7.43
N LEU A 27 -16.50 3.64 -8.75
CA LEU A 27 -15.40 3.50 -9.70
C LEU A 27 -14.25 4.50 -9.47
N PRO A 28 -14.49 5.82 -9.28
CA PRO A 28 -13.43 6.79 -8.96
C PRO A 28 -12.54 6.36 -7.78
N PHE A 29 -13.15 5.88 -6.69
CA PHE A 29 -12.39 5.44 -5.53
C PHE A 29 -11.65 4.11 -5.77
N ARG A 30 -12.25 3.17 -6.52
CA ARG A 30 -11.58 1.92 -6.92
C ARG A 30 -10.36 2.19 -7.82
N LEU A 31 -10.41 3.21 -8.69
CA LEU A 31 -9.27 3.65 -9.49
C LEU A 31 -8.14 4.20 -8.62
N LEU A 32 -8.45 4.95 -7.57
CA LEU A 32 -7.45 5.38 -6.58
C LEU A 32 -6.78 4.19 -5.91
N CYS A 33 -7.57 3.22 -5.43
CA CYS A 33 -7.06 2.00 -4.80
C CYS A 33 -6.19 1.17 -5.75
N ALA A 34 -6.60 1.06 -7.02
CA ALA A 34 -5.83 0.42 -8.08
C ALA A 34 -4.48 1.11 -8.30
N ALA A 35 -4.47 2.44 -8.42
CA ALA A 35 -3.24 3.22 -8.57
C ALA A 35 -2.30 3.02 -7.37
N MET A 36 -2.82 3.08 -6.14
CA MET A 36 -2.04 2.82 -4.93
C MET A 36 -1.47 1.40 -4.93
N THR A 37 -2.25 0.39 -5.31
CA THR A 37 -1.81 -1.01 -5.40
C THR A 37 -0.63 -1.15 -6.36
N ILE A 38 -0.74 -0.56 -7.56
CA ILE A 38 0.34 -0.57 -8.56
C ILE A 38 1.58 0.12 -8.04
N LEU A 39 1.45 1.31 -7.45
CA LEU A 39 2.59 2.08 -6.93
C LEU A 39 3.30 1.36 -5.79
N ILE A 40 2.56 0.77 -4.85
CA ILE A 40 3.13 -0.02 -3.75
C ILE A 40 3.95 -1.17 -4.31
N PHE A 41 3.39 -1.95 -5.24
CA PHE A 41 4.10 -3.09 -5.82
C PHE A 41 5.29 -2.67 -6.68
N TYR A 42 5.17 -1.56 -7.41
CA TYR A 42 6.24 -0.99 -8.22
C TYR A 42 7.46 -0.61 -7.39
N GLU A 43 7.27 0.16 -6.30
CA GLU A 43 8.39 0.53 -5.44
C GLU A 43 8.96 -0.69 -4.71
N TRP A 44 8.10 -1.62 -4.28
CA TRP A 44 8.54 -2.87 -3.65
C TRP A 44 9.43 -3.70 -4.59
N SER A 45 8.98 -3.95 -5.82
CA SER A 45 9.74 -4.76 -6.78
C SER A 45 11.05 -4.09 -7.16
N ARG A 46 11.07 -2.76 -7.28
CA ARG A 46 12.28 -1.97 -7.53
C ARG A 46 13.30 -2.06 -6.40
N MET A 47 12.86 -2.16 -5.15
CA MET A 47 13.76 -2.34 -4.00
C MET A 47 14.27 -3.78 -3.86
N CYS A 48 13.44 -4.77 -4.17
CA CYS A 48 13.76 -6.17 -3.89
C CYS A 48 14.40 -6.94 -5.06
N ARG A 49 14.24 -6.48 -6.31
CA ARG A 49 14.73 -7.20 -7.48
C ARG A 49 16.07 -6.65 -7.99
N PRO A 50 17.06 -7.52 -8.25
CA PRO A 50 18.24 -7.12 -9.03
C PRO A 50 17.86 -6.82 -10.49
N VAL A 51 18.57 -5.88 -11.11
CA VAL A 51 18.32 -5.33 -12.46
C VAL A 51 18.31 -6.41 -13.58
N ALA A 52 18.86 -7.60 -13.33
CA ALA A 52 19.08 -8.65 -14.33
C ALA A 52 18.07 -9.81 -14.27
N ALA A 53 16.79 -9.57 -13.97
CA ALA A 53 15.79 -10.63 -13.98
C ALA A 53 15.40 -11.03 -15.42
N THR A 54 16.03 -12.06 -15.98
CA THR A 54 15.63 -12.70 -17.24
C THR A 54 14.54 -13.77 -17.01
N GLY A 55 13.67 -13.98 -18.00
CA GLY A 55 12.61 -15.02 -17.97
C GLY A 55 11.24 -14.53 -17.49
N LEU A 56 10.52 -15.34 -16.70
CA LEU A 56 9.19 -15.03 -16.11
C LEU A 56 9.24 -13.96 -15.00
N GLY A 57 10.11 -12.96 -15.15
CA GLY A 57 10.28 -11.85 -14.21
C GLY A 57 9.01 -11.01 -14.07
N PHE A 58 8.27 -10.84 -15.17
CA PHE A 58 7.06 -10.00 -15.26
C PHE A 58 5.77 -10.68 -14.77
N LEU A 59 5.82 -11.95 -14.35
CA LEU A 59 4.63 -12.71 -13.97
C LEU A 59 3.85 -12.06 -12.81
N PRO A 60 4.49 -11.60 -11.71
CA PRO A 60 3.77 -10.94 -10.63
C PRO A 60 3.06 -9.66 -11.08
N GLU A 61 3.65 -8.89 -11.99
CA GLU A 61 3.05 -7.69 -12.58
C GLU A 61 1.83 -8.03 -13.43
N ALA A 62 1.91 -9.08 -14.25
CA ALA A 62 0.78 -9.54 -15.04
C ALA A 62 -0.38 -10.00 -14.14
N LEU A 63 -0.08 -10.76 -13.08
CA LEU A 63 -1.07 -11.20 -12.09
C LEU A 63 -1.69 -10.01 -11.34
N LEU A 64 -0.87 -9.01 -10.99
CA LEU A 64 -1.34 -7.78 -10.36
C LEU A 64 -2.31 -7.02 -11.28
N LEU A 65 -2.02 -6.93 -12.59
CA LEU A 65 -2.91 -6.27 -13.55
C LEU A 65 -4.25 -6.99 -13.67
N VAL A 66 -4.27 -8.33 -13.64
CA VAL A 66 -5.53 -9.10 -13.61
C VAL A 66 -6.35 -8.75 -12.36
N PHE A 67 -5.69 -8.66 -11.20
CA PHE A 67 -6.34 -8.26 -9.95
C PHE A 67 -6.84 -6.82 -9.97
N VAL A 68 -6.03 -5.88 -10.46
CA VAL A 68 -6.44 -4.49 -10.63
C VAL A 68 -7.64 -4.39 -11.56
N GLY A 69 -7.66 -5.14 -12.65
CA GLY A 69 -8.81 -5.22 -13.56
C GLY A 69 -10.08 -5.70 -12.84
N GLY A 70 -9.97 -6.77 -12.04
CA GLY A 70 -11.07 -7.27 -11.22
C GLY A 70 -11.55 -6.27 -10.16
N LEU A 71 -10.61 -5.58 -9.49
CA LEU A 71 -10.89 -4.55 -8.49
C LEU A 71 -11.66 -3.39 -9.12
N VAL A 72 -11.17 -2.87 -10.26
CA VAL A 72 -11.81 -1.77 -11.00
C VAL A 72 -13.17 -2.19 -11.55
N ALA A 73 -13.31 -3.43 -12.02
CA ALA A 73 -14.59 -3.99 -12.45
C ALA A 73 -15.61 -4.13 -11.30
N GLY A 74 -15.16 -4.14 -10.04
CA GLY A 74 -16.03 -4.33 -8.88
C GLY A 74 -16.45 -5.78 -8.70
N LEU A 75 -15.54 -6.71 -8.96
CA LEU A 75 -15.78 -8.11 -8.64
C LEU A 75 -16.01 -8.29 -7.14
N PRO A 76 -16.83 -9.26 -6.71
CA PRO A 76 -17.08 -9.49 -5.30
C PRO A 76 -15.81 -9.78 -4.52
N ALA A 77 -15.78 -9.35 -3.26
CA ALA A 77 -14.63 -9.49 -2.36
C ALA A 77 -14.08 -10.92 -2.30
N SER A 78 -14.96 -11.93 -2.28
CA SER A 78 -14.57 -13.35 -2.24
C SER A 78 -13.76 -13.78 -3.47
N TRP A 79 -14.13 -13.30 -4.66
CA TRP A 79 -13.38 -13.56 -5.90
C TRP A 79 -12.03 -12.87 -5.90
N LEU A 80 -11.97 -11.63 -5.41
CA LEU A 80 -10.72 -10.88 -5.30
C LEU A 80 -9.76 -11.50 -4.28
N LEU A 81 -10.27 -11.97 -3.13
CA LEU A 81 -9.48 -12.69 -2.12
C LEU A 81 -8.96 -14.03 -2.64
N LEU A 82 -9.80 -14.77 -3.38
CA LEU A 82 -9.38 -16.00 -4.05
C LEU A 82 -8.27 -15.70 -5.06
N LEU A 83 -8.43 -14.65 -5.87
CA LEU A 83 -7.43 -14.22 -6.85
C LEU A 83 -6.11 -13.83 -6.16
N VAL A 84 -6.16 -13.10 -5.04
CA VAL A 84 -4.98 -12.77 -4.22
C VAL A 84 -4.29 -14.04 -3.72
N THR A 85 -5.05 -15.03 -3.26
CA THR A 85 -4.48 -16.30 -2.80
C THR A 85 -3.81 -17.05 -3.95
N VAL A 86 -4.49 -17.16 -5.09
CA VAL A 86 -3.96 -17.84 -6.28
C VAL A 86 -2.70 -17.12 -6.81
N MET A 87 -2.70 -15.80 -6.94
CA MET A 87 -1.54 -15.07 -7.45
C MET A 87 -0.32 -15.22 -6.54
N VAL A 88 -0.53 -15.24 -5.21
CA VAL A 88 0.55 -15.39 -4.23
C VAL A 88 1.11 -16.81 -4.32
N VAL A 89 0.25 -17.82 -4.33
CA VAL A 89 0.68 -19.23 -4.48
C VAL A 89 1.45 -19.43 -5.79
N VAL A 90 0.94 -18.93 -6.91
CA VAL A 90 1.61 -19.01 -8.21
C VAL A 90 2.97 -18.33 -8.17
N THR A 91 3.06 -17.13 -7.58
CA THR A 91 4.32 -16.38 -7.46
C THR A 91 5.34 -17.12 -6.58
N VAL A 92 4.90 -17.71 -5.47
CA VAL A 92 5.76 -18.54 -4.59
C VAL A 92 6.25 -19.78 -5.33
N VAL A 93 5.36 -20.52 -6.00
CA VAL A 93 5.72 -21.74 -6.74
C VAL A 93 6.72 -21.41 -7.83
N VAL A 94 6.45 -20.42 -8.69
CA VAL A 94 7.36 -20.02 -9.76
C VAL A 94 8.68 -19.47 -9.21
N GLY A 95 8.63 -18.68 -8.13
CA GLY A 95 9.80 -18.16 -7.44
C GLY A 95 10.69 -19.27 -6.86
N SER A 96 10.10 -20.36 -6.34
CA SER A 96 10.83 -21.50 -5.77
C SER A 96 11.57 -22.34 -6.81
N MET A 97 11.08 -22.33 -8.06
CA MET A 97 11.69 -23.00 -9.21
C MET A 97 12.87 -22.22 -9.80
N ARG A 98 13.06 -20.94 -9.41
CA ARG A 98 14.22 -20.15 -9.84
C ARG A 98 15.50 -20.69 -9.19
N GLN A 99 16.64 -20.42 -9.84
CA GLN A 99 17.97 -20.72 -9.30
C GLN A 99 18.13 -20.15 -7.88
N THR A 100 18.95 -20.80 -7.05
CA THR A 100 19.10 -20.49 -5.62
C THR A 100 19.43 -19.03 -5.35
N SER A 101 20.21 -18.38 -6.22
CA SER A 101 20.56 -16.96 -6.15
C SER A 101 19.35 -16.01 -6.32
N MET A 102 18.27 -16.46 -6.96
CA MET A 102 17.07 -15.68 -7.26
C MET A 102 15.84 -16.10 -6.46
N ARG A 103 15.95 -17.16 -5.64
CA ARG A 103 14.83 -17.64 -4.79
C ARG A 103 14.38 -16.59 -3.79
N GLN A 104 15.32 -15.86 -3.20
CA GLN A 104 15.01 -14.81 -2.23
C GLN A 104 14.21 -13.69 -2.89
N ALA A 105 14.57 -13.26 -4.10
CA ALA A 105 13.82 -12.28 -4.87
C ALA A 105 12.37 -12.74 -5.15
N GLY A 106 12.17 -14.02 -5.48
CA GLY A 106 10.82 -14.58 -5.69
C GLY A 106 9.95 -14.60 -4.42
N GLN A 107 10.55 -14.81 -3.24
CA GLN A 107 9.83 -14.72 -1.96
C GLN A 107 9.43 -13.28 -1.62
N TRP A 108 10.32 -12.32 -1.91
CA TRP A 108 10.00 -10.90 -1.76
C TRP A 108 8.89 -10.47 -2.70
N ASP A 109 8.86 -10.96 -3.94
CA ASP A 109 7.80 -10.68 -4.91
C ASP A 109 6.42 -11.12 -4.42
N ALA A 110 6.30 -12.36 -3.92
CA ALA A 110 5.05 -12.86 -3.38
C ALA A 110 4.55 -12.03 -2.20
N SER A 111 5.47 -11.64 -1.31
CA SER A 111 5.16 -10.82 -0.13
C SER A 111 4.71 -9.40 -0.53
N GLY A 112 5.40 -8.78 -1.48
CA GLY A 112 5.03 -7.47 -2.02
C GLY A 112 3.69 -7.49 -2.74
N LEU A 113 3.44 -8.55 -3.50
CA LEU A 113 2.18 -8.74 -4.23
C LEU A 113 1.00 -8.89 -3.28
N ALA A 114 1.15 -9.73 -2.25
CA ALA A 114 0.15 -9.89 -1.19
C ALA A 114 -0.10 -8.56 -0.47
N TYR A 115 0.97 -7.88 -0.06
CA TYR A 115 0.89 -6.62 0.67
C TYR A 115 0.18 -5.54 -0.14
N ALA A 116 0.56 -5.35 -1.41
CA ALA A 116 -0.03 -4.36 -2.29
C ALA A 116 -1.52 -4.66 -2.55
N ALA A 117 -1.85 -5.90 -2.94
CA ALA A 117 -3.20 -6.28 -3.31
C ALA A 117 -4.17 -6.23 -2.12
N ILE A 118 -3.76 -6.73 -0.95
CA ILE A 118 -4.59 -6.68 0.28
C ILE A 118 -4.81 -5.23 0.72
N SER A 119 -3.79 -4.37 0.63
CA SER A 119 -3.92 -2.95 1.00
C SER A 119 -4.95 -2.23 0.12
N GLY A 120 -4.84 -2.37 -1.20
CA GLY A 120 -5.79 -1.77 -2.14
C GLY A 120 -7.19 -2.36 -2.02
N LEU A 121 -7.31 -3.68 -1.85
CA LEU A 121 -8.59 -4.34 -1.62
C LEU A 121 -9.26 -3.84 -0.35
N SER A 122 -8.53 -3.74 0.75
CA SER A 122 -9.08 -3.34 2.05
C SER A 122 -9.66 -1.94 2.00
N LEU A 123 -8.96 -0.99 1.37
CA LEU A 123 -9.47 0.37 1.18
C LEU A 123 -10.71 0.38 0.29
N ALA A 124 -10.66 -0.31 -0.85
CA ALA A 124 -11.78 -0.40 -1.76
C ALA A 124 -13.01 -0.97 -1.06
N LEU A 125 -12.90 -2.12 -0.38
CA LEU A 125 -13.98 -2.77 0.36
C LEU A 125 -14.54 -1.91 1.48
N LEU A 126 -13.68 -1.22 2.24
CA LEU A 126 -14.13 -0.36 3.33
C LEU A 126 -15.00 0.77 2.80
N ARG A 127 -14.64 1.33 1.64
CA ARG A 127 -15.41 2.40 1.00
C ARG A 127 -16.57 1.91 0.14
N ASP A 128 -16.57 0.66 -0.32
CA ASP A 128 -17.56 0.10 -1.27
C ASP A 128 -18.99 -0.02 -0.70
N GLY A 129 -19.20 0.42 0.54
CA GLY A 129 -20.52 0.55 1.15
C GLY A 129 -21.16 1.91 0.93
N ASP A 130 -22.46 1.95 1.18
CA ASP A 130 -23.28 3.15 1.31
C ASP A 130 -22.71 4.14 2.36
N HIS A 131 -23.53 5.08 2.84
CA HIS A 131 -23.15 6.06 3.86
C HIS A 131 -22.25 5.54 5.02
N PRO A 132 -22.43 4.32 5.57
CA PRO A 132 -21.54 3.79 6.61
C PRO A 132 -20.08 3.58 6.16
N GLY A 133 -19.86 3.08 4.94
CA GLY A 133 -18.51 2.85 4.41
C GLY A 133 -17.75 4.16 4.18
N PHE A 134 -18.48 5.19 3.75
CA PHE A 134 -17.94 6.55 3.63
C PHE A 134 -17.50 7.12 4.99
N ILE A 135 -18.33 7.01 6.04
CA ILE A 135 -17.94 7.44 7.38
C ILE A 135 -16.74 6.64 7.88
N ALA A 136 -16.75 5.32 7.70
CA ALA A 136 -15.69 4.44 8.18
C ALA A 136 -14.33 4.79 7.59
N ILE A 137 -14.26 5.09 6.29
CA ILE A 137 -12.98 5.46 5.67
C ILE A 137 -12.51 6.87 6.04
N LEU A 138 -13.43 7.83 6.24
CA LEU A 138 -13.06 9.15 6.75
C LEU A 138 -12.53 9.05 8.18
N PHE A 139 -13.16 8.22 9.01
CA PHE A 139 -12.66 7.92 10.35
C PHE A 139 -11.28 7.27 10.29
N LEU A 140 -11.06 6.30 9.40
CA LEU A 140 -9.75 5.68 9.20
C LEU A 140 -8.69 6.74 8.84
N PHE A 141 -8.96 7.63 7.88
CA PHE A 141 -8.04 8.71 7.51
C PHE A 141 -7.77 9.65 8.68
N ALA A 142 -8.81 10.08 9.40
CA ALA A 142 -8.67 10.95 10.55
C ALA A 142 -7.81 10.32 11.64
N VAL A 143 -8.04 9.04 11.96
CA VAL A 143 -7.24 8.31 12.97
C VAL A 143 -5.79 8.21 12.51
N VAL A 144 -5.52 7.69 11.31
CA VAL A 144 -4.15 7.48 10.82
C VAL A 144 -3.37 8.81 10.75
N TRP A 145 -3.99 9.86 10.19
CA TRP A 145 -3.34 11.15 10.07
C TRP A 145 -3.14 11.82 11.43
N ALA A 146 -4.13 11.77 12.32
CA ALA A 146 -4.00 12.32 13.66
C ALA A 146 -2.90 11.60 14.44
N THR A 147 -2.84 10.26 14.39
CA THR A 147 -1.81 9.49 15.09
C THR A 147 -0.42 9.77 14.55
N ASP A 148 -0.24 9.91 13.23
CA ASP A 148 1.07 10.25 12.65
C ASP A 148 1.53 11.67 13.06
N ILE A 149 0.60 12.62 13.09
CA ILE A 149 0.86 14.00 13.51
C ILE A 149 1.18 14.06 15.01
N SER A 150 0.38 13.41 15.85
CA SER A 150 0.59 13.32 17.29
C SER A 150 1.93 12.66 17.61
N ALA A 151 2.25 11.55 16.96
CA ALA A 151 3.51 10.85 17.18
C ALA A 151 4.73 11.73 16.87
N PHE A 152 4.64 12.56 15.83
CA PHE A 152 5.69 13.52 15.50
C PHE A 152 5.83 14.62 16.57
N PHE A 153 4.72 15.25 16.97
CA PHE A 153 4.76 16.37 17.92
C PHE A 153 5.12 15.89 19.34
N VAL A 154 4.50 14.83 19.82
CA VAL A 154 4.79 14.25 21.14
C VAL A 154 6.20 13.69 21.17
N GLY A 155 6.62 12.95 20.14
CA GLY A 155 7.97 12.40 20.05
C GLY A 155 9.05 13.49 20.06
N ARG A 156 8.79 14.63 19.41
CA ARG A 156 9.71 15.78 19.38
C ARG A 156 9.69 16.61 20.67
N ALA A 157 8.53 16.79 21.29
CA ALA A 157 8.38 17.61 22.49
C ALA A 157 8.83 16.89 23.76
N VAL A 158 8.44 15.62 23.92
CA VAL A 158 8.77 14.81 25.10
C VAL A 158 10.14 14.14 24.97
N GLY A 159 10.50 13.70 23.77
CA GLY A 159 11.73 12.93 23.55
C GLY A 159 11.71 11.59 24.28
N GLY A 160 12.87 11.03 24.60
CA GLY A 160 12.99 9.77 25.34
C GLY A 160 13.56 8.60 24.51
N PRO A 161 13.42 7.36 24.99
CA PRO A 161 14.04 6.20 24.37
C PRO A 161 13.59 6.00 22.92
N LYS A 162 14.55 5.70 22.04
CA LYS A 162 14.27 5.37 20.64
C LYS A 162 13.58 4.01 20.55
N LEU A 163 12.55 3.92 19.72
CA LEU A 163 11.74 2.70 19.59
C LEU A 163 12.50 1.59 18.87
N ALA A 164 13.17 1.90 17.76
CA ALA A 164 13.93 0.94 16.96
C ALA A 164 15.16 1.62 16.34
N PRO A 165 16.26 1.78 17.09
CA PRO A 165 17.43 2.58 16.66
C PRO A 165 18.08 2.08 15.36
N SER A 166 18.08 0.76 15.13
CA SER A 166 18.70 0.12 13.97
C SER A 166 17.86 0.20 12.69
N ILE A 167 16.55 0.44 12.79
CA ILE A 167 15.61 0.45 11.65
C ILE A 167 15.13 1.88 11.35
N SER A 168 14.79 2.65 12.38
CA SER A 168 14.26 4.01 12.26
C SER A 168 14.77 4.89 13.41
N PRO A 169 15.93 5.56 13.25
CA PRO A 169 16.59 6.28 14.33
C PRO A 169 15.84 7.53 14.83
N GLY A 170 14.77 7.94 14.15
CA GLY A 170 13.95 9.11 14.50
C GLY A 170 12.67 8.79 15.30
N LYS A 171 12.29 7.51 15.47
CA LYS A 171 11.07 7.15 16.22
C LYS A 171 11.36 6.99 17.71
N THR A 172 10.54 7.60 18.57
CA THR A 172 10.62 7.51 20.04
C THR A 172 9.43 6.74 20.61
N GLN A 173 9.62 6.12 21.79
CA GLN A 173 8.52 5.44 22.50
C GLN A 173 7.43 6.42 22.94
N SER A 174 7.82 7.62 23.35
CA SER A 174 6.88 8.70 23.69
C SER A 174 6.01 9.10 22.50
N GLY A 175 6.58 9.19 21.30
CA GLY A 175 5.83 9.46 20.07
C GLY A 175 4.89 8.30 19.72
N ALA A 176 5.26 7.05 19.99
CA ALA A 176 4.37 5.92 19.73
C ALA A 176 3.15 5.85 20.68
N LEU A 177 3.26 6.45 21.88
CA LEU A 177 2.20 6.45 22.89
C LEU A 177 1.23 7.65 22.78
N GLY A 178 1.66 8.74 22.14
CA GLY A 178 0.88 9.97 21.99
C GLY A 178 0.14 10.06 20.68
#